data_AF-A0A0K1PGQ9-F1
#
_entry.id   AF-A0A0K1PGQ9-F1
#
_cell.length_a   1.000
_cell.length_b   1.000
_cell.length_c   1.000
_cell.angle_alpha   90.00
_cell.angle_beta   90.00
_cell.angle_gamma   90.00
#
_symmetry.space_group_name_H-M   'P 1'
#
loop_
_entity.id
_entity.type
_entity.pdbx_description
1 polymer ?
#
loop_
_entity_poly.entity_id
_entity_poly.type
_entity_poly.pdbx_seq_one_letter_code
_entity_poly.pdbx_strand_id
1 'polypeptide(L)'
;MLDADSERGEMVKGLDCVPVVLVHWGEPSLEAAINKAIESAGPGYDALIDGAVYHRYEYVFFGRDCWEVEGIAVSRATTTKTTSGL
;
A
#
# COMPACT_ATOMS: atom_id res chain seq x y z
N MET A 1 14.07 27.19 -1.52
CA MET A 1 13.59 26.63 -0.24
C MET A 1 12.33 25.86 -0.58
N LEU A 2 12.29 24.57 -0.22
CA LEU A 2 11.31 23.51 -0.56
C LEU A 2 11.75 22.53 -1.67
N ASP A 3 12.84 21.78 -1.41
CA ASP A 3 13.17 20.52 -2.10
C ASP A 3 12.60 19.32 -1.31
N ALA A 4 11.35 19.41 -0.82
CA ALA A 4 10.69 18.33 -0.07
C ALA A 4 9.98 17.31 -0.99
N ASP A 5 10.03 17.51 -2.31
CA ASP A 5 9.31 16.70 -3.30
C ASP A 5 10.17 15.57 -3.91
N SER A 6 11.50 15.62 -3.76
CA SER A 6 12.39 14.63 -4.42
C SER A 6 12.44 13.27 -3.69
N GLU A 7 11.84 13.15 -2.51
CA GLU A 7 11.97 11.97 -1.63
C GLU A 7 10.64 11.26 -1.34
N ARG A 8 9.53 11.85 -1.79
CA ARG A 8 8.21 11.22 -1.77
C ARG A 8 7.97 10.63 -3.15
N GLY A 9 7.76 9.31 -3.21
CA GLY A 9 7.42 8.63 -4.45
C GLY A 9 6.04 9.02 -4.96
N GLU A 10 5.65 8.47 -6.11
CA GLU A 10 4.29 8.63 -6.61
C GLU A 10 3.27 7.96 -5.67
N MET A 11 2.02 8.39 -5.78
CA MET A 11 0.92 7.72 -5.09
C MET A 11 0.68 6.36 -5.75
N VAL A 12 0.87 5.30 -4.98
CA VAL A 12 0.80 3.92 -5.44
C VAL A 12 -0.37 3.18 -4.84
N LYS A 13 -0.83 2.15 -5.55
CA LYS A 13 -1.95 1.31 -5.15
C LYS A 13 -1.57 -0.16 -5.18
N GLY A 14 -2.12 -0.91 -4.24
CA GLY A 14 -1.97 -2.35 -4.13
C GLY A 14 -3.31 -3.01 -3.81
N LEU A 15 -3.59 -4.12 -4.47
CA LEU A 15 -4.88 -4.82 -4.37
C LEU A 15 -4.63 -6.31 -4.11
N ASP A 16 -5.24 -6.83 -3.06
CA ASP A 16 -5.30 -8.27 -2.79
C ASP A 16 -6.73 -8.73 -2.62
N CYS A 17 -7.16 -9.66 -3.47
CA CYS A 17 -8.53 -10.14 -3.56
C CYS A 17 -8.59 -11.65 -3.45
N VAL A 18 -9.48 -12.16 -2.62
CA VAL A 18 -9.76 -13.58 -2.48
C VAL A 18 -11.19 -13.88 -2.94
N PRO A 19 -11.40 -14.89 -3.81
CA PRO A 19 -12.75 -15.30 -4.20
C PRO A 19 -13.49 -15.94 -3.01
N VAL A 20 -14.74 -15.52 -2.82
CA VAL A 20 -15.66 -16.05 -1.81
C VAL A 20 -16.73 -16.86 -2.53
N VAL A 21 -16.59 -18.19 -2.48
CA VAL A 21 -17.56 -19.14 -3.03
C VAL A 21 -17.94 -20.13 -1.93
N LEU A 22 -19.08 -19.91 -1.28
CA LEU A 22 -19.61 -20.66 -0.13
C LEU A 22 -18.74 -20.64 1.15
N VAL A 23 -17.42 -20.58 1.04
CA VAL A 23 -16.43 -20.41 2.11
C VAL A 23 -15.29 -19.52 1.58
N HIS A 24 -14.63 -18.78 2.47
CA HIS A 24 -13.46 -17.99 2.12
C HIS A 24 -12.31 -18.93 1.72
N TRP A 25 -11.89 -18.91 0.45
CA TRP A 25 -10.74 -19.69 -0.03
C TRP A 25 -9.43 -18.96 0.34
N GLY A 26 -9.21 -18.79 1.64
CA GLY A 26 -8.17 -17.93 2.21
C GLY A 26 -8.75 -16.60 2.72
N GLU A 27 -7.95 -15.85 3.48
CA GLU A 27 -8.28 -14.50 3.92
C GLU A 27 -7.48 -13.51 3.05
N PRO A 28 -8.12 -12.49 2.46
CA PRO A 28 -7.36 -11.45 1.77
C PRO A 28 -6.49 -10.75 2.81
N SER A 29 -5.21 -10.56 2.48
CA SER A 29 -4.25 -10.03 3.44
C SER A 29 -3.98 -8.56 3.17
N LEU A 30 -4.21 -7.73 4.18
CA LEU A 30 -3.80 -6.32 4.15
C LEU A 30 -2.29 -6.19 3.89
N GLU A 31 -1.49 -7.08 4.48
CA GLU A 31 -0.04 -7.13 4.27
C GLU A 31 0.30 -7.41 2.80
N ALA A 32 -0.42 -8.32 2.15
CA ALA A 32 -0.24 -8.61 0.73
C ALA A 32 -0.60 -7.41 -0.14
N ALA A 33 -1.66 -6.67 0.20
CA ALA A 33 -2.04 -5.43 -0.49
C ALA A 33 -0.97 -4.34 -0.32
N ILE A 34 -0.41 -4.17 0.88
CA ILE A 34 0.71 -3.24 1.15
C ILE A 34 1.95 -3.63 0.35
N ASN A 35 2.34 -4.91 0.38
CA ASN A 35 3.53 -5.36 -0.35
C ASN A 35 3.37 -5.13 -1.86
N LYS A 36 2.20 -5.40 -2.43
CA LYS A 36 1.91 -5.09 -3.85
C LYS A 36 1.97 -3.60 -4.16
N ALA A 37 1.53 -2.74 -3.23
CA ALA A 37 1.64 -1.29 -3.39
C ALA A 37 3.10 -0.81 -3.34
N ILE A 38 3.93 -1.38 -2.47
CA ILE A 38 5.36 -1.07 -2.40
C ILE A 38 6.08 -1.61 -3.64
N GLU A 39 5.79 -2.84 -4.07
CA GLU A 39 6.34 -3.44 -5.28
C GLU A 39 6.00 -2.62 -6.53
N SER A 40 4.79 -2.04 -6.60
CA SER A 40 4.38 -1.20 -7.73
C SER A 40 5.08 0.16 -7.76
N ALA A 41 5.55 0.66 -6.60
CA ALA A 41 6.40 1.86 -6.53
C ALA A 41 7.81 1.63 -7.11
N GLY A 42 8.23 0.37 -7.23
CA GLY A 42 9.54 -0.01 -7.75
C GLY A 42 10.59 -0.21 -6.66
N PRO A 43 11.82 -0.59 -7.06
CA PRO A 43 12.88 -0.92 -6.12
C PRO A 43 13.37 0.33 -5.37
N GLY A 44 13.57 0.19 -4.05
CA GLY A 44 14.10 1.25 -3.19
C GLY A 44 13.06 1.90 -2.26
N TYR A 45 11.80 1.50 -2.33
CA TYR A 45 10.77 1.88 -1.38
C TYR A 45 10.52 0.75 -0.38
N ASP A 46 10.32 1.11 0.89
CA ASP A 46 10.18 0.14 2.00
C ASP A 46 8.88 0.34 2.80
N ALA A 47 8.20 1.45 2.59
CA ALA A 47 6.99 1.79 3.34
C ALA A 47 6.08 2.72 2.54
N LEU A 48 4.82 2.79 3.00
CA LEU A 48 3.82 3.74 2.54
C LEU A 48 3.52 4.70 3.68
N ILE A 49 3.47 5.99 3.39
CA ILE A 49 2.96 7.03 4.30
C ILE A 49 1.71 7.66 3.72
N ASP A 50 0.94 8.31 4.59
CA ASP A 50 -0.28 9.02 4.22
C ASP A 50 -1.24 8.13 3.40
N GLY A 51 -1.30 6.85 3.79
CA GLY A 51 -2.04 5.85 3.05
C GLY A 51 -3.46 5.69 3.55
N ALA A 52 -4.37 5.38 2.62
CA ALA A 52 -5.73 4.98 2.89
C ALA A 52 -5.87 3.46 2.66
N VAL A 53 -6.58 2.81 3.58
CA VAL A 53 -6.91 1.39 3.49
C VAL A 53 -8.41 1.28 3.21
N TYR A 54 -8.75 0.60 2.13
CA TYR A 54 -10.12 0.33 1.73
C TYR A 54 -10.38 -1.17 1.77
N HIS A 55 -11.49 -1.54 2.39
CA HIS A 55 -11.99 -2.89 2.38
C HIS A 55 -13.20 -2.96 1.46
N ARG A 56 -13.14 -3.78 0.42
CA ARG A 56 -14.21 -3.91 -0.57
C ARG A 56 -14.73 -5.33 -0.61
N TYR A 57 -16.03 -5.46 -0.44
CA TYR A 57 -16.76 -6.70 -0.68
C TYR A 57 -17.60 -6.56 -1.94
N GLU A 58 -17.28 -7.35 -2.96
CA GLU A 58 -18.11 -7.44 -4.16
C GLU A 58 -18.94 -8.71 -4.08
N TYR A 59 -20.27 -8.60 -3.92
CA TYR A 59 -21.19 -9.73 -3.87
C TYR A 59 -22.00 -9.84 -5.16
N VAL A 60 -21.42 -10.37 -6.24
CA VAL A 60 -22.16 -10.67 -7.48
C VAL A 60 -22.06 -12.16 -7.79
N PHE A 61 -22.95 -12.96 -7.18
CA PHE A 61 -23.10 -14.42 -7.28
C PHE A 61 -21.88 -15.29 -6.87
N PHE A 62 -20.65 -14.81 -7.09
CA PHE A 62 -19.39 -15.26 -6.52
C PHE A 62 -18.74 -14.03 -5.91
N GLY A 63 -18.60 -14.01 -4.59
CA GLY A 63 -18.08 -12.85 -3.88
C GLY A 63 -16.60 -12.65 -4.14
N ARG A 64 -16.10 -11.43 -3.98
CA ARG A 64 -14.67 -11.18 -3.77
C ARG A 64 -14.52 -10.30 -2.54
N ASP A 65 -13.64 -10.73 -1.65
CA ASP A 65 -13.20 -9.93 -0.53
C ASP A 65 -11.82 -9.37 -0.89
N CYS A 66 -11.70 -8.04 -0.89
CA CYS A 66 -10.55 -7.32 -1.39
C CYS A 66 -10.05 -6.28 -0.38
N TRP A 67 -8.75 -6.30 -0.11
CA TRP A 67 -8.03 -5.18 0.49
C TRP A 67 -7.39 -4.35 -0.61
N GLU A 68 -7.69 -3.05 -0.59
CA GLU A 68 -7.04 -2.05 -1.43
C GLU A 68 -6.30 -1.07 -0.52
N VAL A 69 -5.02 -0.85 -0.81
CA VAL A 69 -4.18 0.11 -0.09
C VAL A 69 -3.66 1.12 -1.09
N GLU A 70 -3.84 2.39 -0.76
CA GLU A 70 -3.32 3.53 -1.50
C GLU A 70 -2.40 4.32 -0.58
N GLY A 71 -1.25 4.78 -1.06
CA GLY A 71 -0.36 5.60 -0.24
C GLY A 71 0.85 6.11 -1.01
N ILE A 72 1.62 6.97 -0.36
CA ILE A 72 2.84 7.54 -0.93
C ILE A 72 4.01 6.67 -0.53
N ALA A 73 4.73 6.13 -1.52
CA ALA A 73 5.89 5.30 -1.27
C ALA A 73 7.08 6.11 -0.74
N VAL A 74 7.75 5.59 0.29
CA VAL A 74 8.94 6.21 0.89
C VAL A 74 10.06 5.20 1.09
N SER A 75 11.30 5.65 0.90
CA SER A 75 12.52 4.87 1.08
C SER A 75 13.06 5.04 2.51
N ARG A 76 13.69 3.99 3.07
CA ARG A 76 14.35 4.10 4.40
C ARG A 76 15.63 4.93 4.40
N ALA A 77 16.15 5.32 3.24
CA ALA A 77 17.46 5.96 3.14
C ALA A 77 17.55 7.35 3.80
N THR A 78 16.44 8.03 4.09
CA THR A 78 16.49 9.43 4.56
C THR A 78 15.67 9.78 5.81
N THR A 79 15.15 8.84 6.58
CA THR A 79 14.52 9.18 7.89
C THR A 79 15.54 9.52 9.00
N THR A 80 16.84 9.53 8.70
CA THR A 80 17.91 9.94 9.63
C THR A 80 18.43 11.36 9.41
N LYS A 81 17.98 12.10 8.38
CA LYS A 81 18.56 13.41 8.04
C LYS A 81 17.77 14.65 8.53
N THR A 82 16.63 14.48 9.19
CA THR A 82 15.77 15.62 9.60
C THR A 82 15.70 15.85 11.11
N THR A 83 16.55 15.18 11.90
CA THR A 83 16.70 15.42 13.37
C THR A 83 18.14 15.78 13.72
N SER A 84 18.71 16.76 13.01
CA SER A 84 19.93 17.46 13.42
C SER A 84 19.90 18.87 12.87
N GLY A 85 19.15 19.75 13.52
CA GLY A 85 19.12 21.15 13.15
C GLY A 85 17.97 21.91 13.79
N LEU A 86 17.95 21.97 15.13
CA LEU A 86 17.58 23.15 15.94
C LEU A 86 17.76 22.84 17.42
#